data_AF-A0A2D9WZQ8-F1
#
_entry.id   AF-A0A2D9WZQ8-F1
#
_cell.length_a   1.000
_cell.length_b   1.000
_cell.length_c   1.000
_cell.angle_alpha   90.00
_cell.angle_beta   90.00
_cell.angle_gamma   90.00
#
_symmetry.space_group_name_H-M   'P 1'
#
loop_
_entity.id
_entity.type
_entity.pdbx_description
1 polymer ?
#
loop_
_entity_poly.entity_id
_entity_poly.type
_entity_poly.pdbx_seq_one_letter_code
_entity_poly.pdbx_strand_id
1 'polypeptide(L)' 'MEILVVLIFLAMLFGGVYWYAGYSTRSGFAKDENQNFIPDAWEEKFSWFFSGKGIIMLVLGIAIGYTLARVIG' A
#
# COMPACT_ATOMS: atom_id res chain seq x y z
N MET A 1 2.79 22.19 3.59
CA MET A 1 3.59 21.53 2.55
C MET A 1 4.26 20.24 3.05
N GLU A 2 4.95 20.27 4.19
CA GLU A 2 5.71 19.09 4.69
C GLU A 2 4.84 17.83 4.86
N ILE A 3 3.66 17.98 5.47
CA ILE A 3 2.72 16.86 5.67
C ILE A 3 2.25 16.28 4.33
N LEU A 4 1.99 17.12 3.33
CA LEU A 4 1.54 16.67 2.00
C LEU A 4 2.64 15.83 1.32
N VAL A 5 3.90 16.26 1.40
CA VAL A 5 5.04 15.50 0.87
C VAL A 5 5.16 14.14 1.55
N VAL A 6 5.00 14.09 2.87
CA VAL A 6 5.01 12.83 3.63
C VAL A 6 3.88 11.90 3.20
N LEU A 7 2.66 12.42 3.01
CA LEU A 7 1.52 11.62 2.58
C LEU A 7 1.69 11.07 1.15
N ILE A 8 2.23 11.88 0.23
CA ILE A 8 2.55 11.42 -1.13
C ILE A 8 3.63 10.35 -1.10
N PHE A 9 4.68 10.53 -0.28
CA PHE A 9 5.72 9.52 -0.11
C PHE A 9 5.15 8.21 0.44
N LEU A 10 4.27 8.25 1.44
CA LEU A 10 3.61 7.06 1.98
C LEU A 10 2.72 6.38 0.94
N ALA A 11 1.98 7.14 0.13
CA ALA A 11 1.17 6.57 -0.94
C ALA A 11 2.03 5.83 -1.98
N MET A 12 3.17 6.41 -2.37
CA MET A 12 4.11 5.75 -3.27
C MET A 12 4.75 4.51 -2.64
N LEU A 13 5.13 4.58 -1.36
CA LEU A 13 5.73 3.46 -0.65
C LEU A 13 4.74 2.30 -0.51
N PHE A 14 3.51 2.55 -0.06
CA PHE A 14 2.49 1.51 0.08
C PHE A 14 2.07 0.94 -1.28
N GLY A 15 1.90 1.80 -2.30
CA GLY A 15 1.67 1.35 -3.67
C GLY A 15 2.79 0.45 -4.19
N GLY A 16 4.04 0.82 -3.95
CA GLY A 16 5.22 0.03 -4.30
C GLY A 16 5.28 -1.31 -3.58
N VAL A 17 4.95 -1.34 -2.28
CA VAL A 17 4.89 -2.58 -1.50
C VAL A 17 3.79 -3.52 -2.02
N TYR A 18 2.60 -3.00 -2.31
CA TYR A 18 1.50 -3.81 -2.87
C TYR A 18 1.84 -4.33 -4.27
N TRP A 19 2.49 -3.52 -5.10
CA TRP A 19 2.96 -3.95 -6.41
C TRP A 19 4.02 -5.05 -6.27
N TYR A 20 5.02 -4.83 -5.43
CA TYR A 20 6.13 -5.77 -5.25
C TYR A 20 5.66 -7.10 -4.69
N ALA A 21 4.67 -7.11 -3.77
CA ALA A 21 4.02 -8.34 -3.32
C ALA A 21 3.51 -9.17 -4.51
N GLY A 22 2.72 -8.54 -5.40
CA GLY A 22 2.22 -9.19 -6.61
C GLY A 22 3.29 -9.58 -7.63
N TYR A 23 4.39 -8.84 -7.72
CA TYR A 23 5.51 -9.18 -8.58
C TYR A 23 6.32 -10.37 -8.05
N SER A 24 6.57 -10.40 -6.74
CA SER A 24 7.37 -11.44 -6.08
C SER A 24 6.69 -12.81 -6.09
N THR A 25 5.35 -12.85 -6.02
CA THR A 25 4.56 -14.08 -6.18
C THR A 25 4.55 -14.55 -7.63
N ARG A 26 4.33 -13.65 -8.59
CA ARG A 26 4.33 -13.99 -10.03
C ARG A 26 5.67 -14.47 -10.57
N SER A 27 6.77 -13.95 -10.02
CA SER A 27 8.13 -14.36 -10.41
C SER A 27 8.56 -15.69 -9.80
N GLY A 28 7.72 -16.33 -8.97
CA GLY A 28 8.03 -17.58 -8.28
C GLY A 28 9.10 -17.43 -7.19
N PHE A 29 9.45 -16.20 -6.83
CA PHE A 29 10.43 -15.91 -5.78
C PHE A 29 9.86 -16.15 -4.38
N ALA A 30 8.56 -15.88 -4.21
CA ALA A 30 7.84 -16.12 -2.97
C ALA A 30 6.81 -17.24 -3.13
N LYS A 31 6.68 -18.06 -2.08
CA LYS A 31 5.61 -19.05 -1.98
C LYS A 31 4.28 -18.32 -1.79
N ASP A 32 3.30 -18.68 -2.62
CA ASP A 32 1.92 -18.20 -2.60
C ASP A 32 1.02 -19.41 -2.81
N GLU A 33 0.73 -20.13 -1.72
CA GLU A 33 -0.16 -21.30 -1.74
C GLU A 33 -1.62 -20.89 -1.94
N ASN A 34 -1.99 -19.69 -1.51
CA ASN A 34 -3.37 -19.19 -1.53
C ASN A 34 -3.76 -18.57 -2.89
N GLN A 35 -2.81 -18.46 -3.83
CA GLN A 35 -2.95 -17.85 -5.15
C GLN A 35 -3.55 -16.43 -5.12
N ASN A 36 -3.29 -15.69 -4.06
CA ASN A 36 -3.84 -14.34 -3.86
C ASN A 36 -2.87 -13.23 -4.31
N PHE A 37 -1.75 -13.61 -4.94
CA PHE A 37 -0.65 -12.74 -5.37
C PHE A 37 0.03 -12.02 -4.20
N ILE A 38 -0.07 -12.55 -2.98
CA ILE A 38 0.63 -12.04 -1.79
C ILE A 38 1.57 -13.15 -1.29
N PRO A 39 2.83 -12.84 -0.97
CA PRO A 39 3.72 -13.83 -0.37
C PRO A 39 3.14 -14.37 0.93
N ASP A 40 3.10 -15.69 1.12
CA ASP A 40 2.56 -16.32 2.34
C ASP A 40 3.28 -15.81 3.60
N ALA A 41 4.62 -15.62 3.50
CA ALA A 41 5.44 -15.07 4.58
C ALA A 41 5.07 -13.63 4.96
N TRP A 42 4.45 -12.88 4.05
CA TRP A 42 3.97 -11.53 4.28
C TRP A 42 2.52 -11.53 4.73
N GLU A 43 1.71 -12.44 4.22
CA GLU A 43 0.36 -12.66 4.71
C GLU A 43 0.37 -13.05 6.20
N GLU A 44 1.23 -13.97 6.63
CA GLU A 44 1.32 -14.39 8.03
C GLU A 44 1.65 -13.23 9.00
N LYS A 45 2.53 -12.30 8.58
CA LYS A 45 3.00 -11.19 9.43
C LYS A 45 2.21 -9.90 9.27
N PHE A 46 1.67 -9.67 8.08
CA PHE A 46 1.06 -8.41 7.65
C PHE A 46 -0.32 -8.62 7.02
N SER A 47 -1.02 -9.72 7.35
CA SER A 47 -2.39 -10.00 6.86
C SER A 47 -3.30 -8.78 6.97
N TRP A 48 -3.26 -8.06 8.10
CA TRP A 48 -4.07 -6.86 8.33
C TRP A 48 -3.77 -5.73 7.33
N PHE A 49 -2.51 -5.57 6.90
CA PHE A 49 -2.07 -4.54 5.97
C PHE A 49 -2.46 -4.86 4.52
N PHE A 50 -2.39 -6.13 4.13
CA PHE A 50 -2.77 -6.58 2.78
C PHE A 50 -4.29 -6.76 2.61
N SER A 51 -4.98 -7.28 3.63
CA SER A 51 -6.43 -7.37 3.67
C SER A 51 -7.08 -5.98 3.74
N GLY A 52 -6.51 -5.10 4.56
CA GLY A 52 -6.95 -3.71 4.72
C GLY A 52 -6.53 -2.76 3.59
N LYS A 53 -5.84 -3.23 2.53
CA LYS A 53 -5.23 -2.37 1.50
C LYS A 53 -6.20 -1.33 0.92
N GLY A 54 -7.45 -1.71 0.69
CA GLY A 54 -8.48 -0.81 0.16
C GLY A 54 -8.82 0.33 1.12
N ILE A 55 -9.03 0.00 2.40
CA ILE A 55 -9.35 0.97 3.45
C ILE A 55 -8.15 1.89 3.70
N ILE A 56 -6.94 1.33 3.79
CA ILE A 56 -5.70 2.08 4.00
C ILE A 56 -5.49 3.10 2.87
N MET A 57 -5.61 2.66 1.61
CA MET A 57 -5.45 3.54 0.46
C MET A 57 -6.55 4.59 0.35
N LEU A 58 -7.78 4.27 0.76
CA LEU A 58 -8.88 5.24 0.82
C LEU A 58 -8.61 6.33 1.85
N VAL A 59 -8.19 5.97 3.07
CA VAL A 59 -7.85 6.94 4.12
C VAL A 59 -6.68 7.83 3.69
N LEU A 60 -5.65 7.24 3.06
CA LEU A 60 -4.52 7.99 2.49
C LEU A 60 -4.97 8.97 1.41
N GLY A 61 -5.84 8.54 0.49
CA GLY A 61 -6.38 9.40 -0.56
C GLY A 61 -7.17 10.59 0.00
N ILE A 62 -8.03 10.35 1.01
CA ILE A 62 -8.77 11.42 1.70
C ILE A 62 -7.82 12.37 2.40
N ALA A 63 -6.82 11.87 3.12
CA ALA A 63 -5.83 12.69 3.82
C ALA A 63 -5.02 13.57 2.86
N ILE A 64 -4.61 13.01 1.71
CA ILE A 64 -3.94 13.76 0.65
C ILE A 64 -4.89 14.83 0.09
N GLY A 65 -6.12 14.49 -0.27
CA GLY A 65 -7.10 15.44 -0.81
C GLY A 65 -7.39 16.60 0.15
N TYR A 66 -7.59 16.31 1.44
CA TYR A 66 -7.83 17.32 2.47
C TYR A 66 -6.61 18.24 2.66
N THR A 67 -5.41 17.67 2.73
CA THR A 67 -4.18 18.47 2.91
C THR A 67 -3.84 19.28 1.66
N LEU A 68 -4.09 18.74 0.47
CA LEU A 68 -3.92 19.44 -0.80
C LEU A 68 -4.87 20.65 -0.88
N ALA A 69 -6.15 20.46 -0.56
CA ALA A 69 -7.13 21.55 -0.54
C ALA A 69 -6.72 22.68 0.41
N ARG A 70 -6.13 22.35 1.57
CA ARG A 70 -5.64 23.32 2.56
C ARG A 70 -4.33 24.02 2.16
N VAL A 71 -3.55 23.44 1.24
CA VAL A 71 -2.29 24.02 0.76
C VAL A 71 -2.52 24.93 -0.44
N ILE A 72 -3.50 24.60 -1.29
CA ILE A 72 -3.77 25.30 -2.55
C ILE A 72 -4.92 26.31 -2.41
N GLY A 73 -5.90 26.05 -1.56
CA GLY A 73 -7.02 26.95 -1.26
C GLY A 73 -6.73 27.88 -0.09
#